data_AF-A0AAN6R757-F1
#
_entry.id   AF-A0AAN6R757-F1
#
_cell.length_a   1.000
_cell.length_b   1.000
_cell.length_c   1.000
_cell.angle_alpha   90.00
_cell.angle_beta   90.00
_cell.angle_gamma   90.00
#
_symmetry.space_group_name_H-M   'P 1'
#
loop_
_entity.id
_entity.type
_entity.pdbx_description
1 polymer ?
#
loop_
_entity_poly.entity_id
_entity_poly.type
_entity_poly.pdbx_seq_one_letter_code
_entity_poly.pdbx_strand_id
1 'polypeptide(L)'
;MERTNLDASIDMCRRQIDAGCDVERYQAYLDDLLEAKAEIEVDYAEGEPPGLSKDVYQRIWCLKQPVEYDELIPISSKINTDAILEAYRTGKLEIKPGMVSVWVDGKQITPLMPEDWDKLCPLWEQYKGHAIWLETVCKYSCYSLISIDHTETL
;
A
#
# COMPACT_ATOMS: atom_id res chain seq x y z
N MET A 1 7.41 11.96 -13.65
CA MET A 1 7.88 10.58 -13.44
C MET A 1 6.94 9.95 -12.43
N GLU A 2 6.23 8.87 -12.76
CA GLU A 2 5.41 8.17 -11.78
C GLU A 2 6.32 7.66 -10.65
N ARG A 3 6.02 8.06 -9.40
CA ARG A 3 6.82 7.73 -8.21
C ARG A 3 6.99 6.20 -8.04
N THR A 4 6.07 5.40 -8.59
CA THR A 4 6.05 3.93 -8.61
C THR A 4 7.07 3.28 -9.56
N ASN A 5 7.80 4.03 -10.38
CA ASN A 5 8.77 3.49 -11.35
C ASN A 5 10.24 3.77 -10.97
N LEU A 6 10.50 4.33 -9.79
CA LEU A 6 11.84 4.67 -9.34
C LEU A 6 12.70 3.44 -9.07
N ASP A 7 12.16 2.44 -8.36
CA ASP A 7 12.91 1.22 -8.04
C ASP A 7 13.31 0.42 -9.27
N ALA A 8 12.41 0.28 -10.24
CA ALA A 8 12.70 -0.38 -11.50
C ALA A 8 13.77 0.38 -12.32
N SER A 9 13.75 1.71 -12.28
CA SER A 9 14.75 2.57 -12.93
C SER A 9 16.12 2.46 -12.24
N ILE A 10 16.16 2.42 -10.91
CA ILE A 10 17.38 2.18 -10.12
C ILE A 10 17.98 0.81 -10.47
N ASP A 11 17.17 -0.24 -10.47
CA ASP A 11 17.60 -1.61 -10.80
C ASP A 11 18.05 -1.73 -12.26
N MET A 12 17.42 -1.01 -13.17
CA MET A 12 17.90 -0.89 -14.55
C MET A 12 19.29 -0.25 -14.60
N CYS A 13 19.50 0.90 -13.95
CA CYS A 13 20.80 1.58 -13.97
C CYS A 13 21.91 0.70 -13.42
N ARG A 14 21.66 0.02 -12.29
CA ARG A 14 22.60 -0.95 -11.69
C ARG A 14 22.99 -2.05 -12.68
N ARG A 15 22.01 -2.66 -13.36
CA ARG A 15 22.28 -3.70 -14.37
C ARG A 15 23.11 -3.20 -15.56
N GLN A 16 22.91 -1.96 -15.99
CA GLN A 16 23.68 -1.37 -17.09
C GLN A 16 25.12 -1.06 -16.68
N ILE A 17 25.32 -0.54 -15.46
CA ILE A 17 26.64 -0.33 -14.86
C ILE A 17 27.40 -1.66 -14.74
N ASP A 18 26.75 -2.69 -14.20
CA ASP A 18 27.35 -4.03 -14.06
C ASP A 18 27.71 -4.66 -15.42
N ALA A 19 26.96 -4.33 -16.48
CA ALA A 19 27.25 -4.75 -17.84
C ALA A 19 28.34 -3.92 -18.54
N GLY A 20 28.86 -2.87 -17.89
CA GLY A 20 29.85 -1.95 -18.47
C GLY A 20 29.29 -1.03 -19.56
N CYS A 21 27.97 -0.93 -19.68
CA CYS A 21 27.29 -0.10 -20.67
C CYS A 21 27.28 1.35 -20.20
N ASP A 22 27.93 2.26 -20.94
CA ASP A 22 27.87 3.72 -20.73
C ASP A 22 27.85 4.11 -19.24
N VAL A 23 28.85 3.59 -18.51
CA VAL A 23 28.87 3.57 -17.04
C VAL A 23 28.71 4.97 -16.45
N GLU A 24 29.37 5.97 -17.03
CA GLU A 24 29.32 7.35 -16.56
C GLU A 24 27.89 7.91 -16.64
N ARG A 25 27.19 7.68 -17.76
CA ARG A 25 25.81 8.13 -17.93
C ARG A 25 24.86 7.44 -16.96
N TYR A 26 24.95 6.11 -16.82
CA TYR A 26 24.06 5.37 -15.92
C TYR A 26 24.38 5.61 -14.44
N GLN A 27 25.63 5.93 -14.09
CA GLN A 27 25.98 6.35 -12.74
C GLN A 27 25.37 7.71 -12.40
N ALA A 28 25.52 8.71 -13.29
CA ALA A 28 24.90 10.02 -13.07
C ALA A 28 23.37 9.92 -12.93
N TYR A 29 22.74 9.12 -13.78
CA TYR A 29 21.29 8.90 -13.69
C TYR A 29 20.88 8.12 -12.43
N LEU A 30 21.69 7.15 -11.98
CA LEU A 30 21.46 6.44 -10.72
C LEU A 30 21.51 7.41 -9.52
N ASP A 31 22.47 8.34 -9.51
CA ASP A 31 22.61 9.31 -8.43
C ASP A 31 21.37 10.21 -8.33
N ASP A 32 20.90 10.76 -9.46
CA ASP A 32 19.66 11.55 -9.53
C ASP A 32 18.42 10.76 -9.03
N LEU A 33 18.33 9.48 -9.40
CA LEU A 33 17.22 8.60 -8.98
C LEU A 33 17.27 8.31 -7.48
N LEU A 34 18.46 8.16 -6.90
CA LEU A 34 18.65 7.93 -5.46
C LEU A 34 18.31 9.17 -4.64
N GLU A 35 18.67 10.37 -5.12
CA GLU A 35 18.29 11.64 -4.50
C GLU A 35 16.77 11.81 -4.50
N ALA A 36 16.13 11.67 -5.68
CA ALA A 36 14.67 11.76 -5.79
C ALA A 36 13.96 10.73 -4.90
N LYS A 37 14.50 9.51 -4.79
CA LYS A 37 13.95 8.48 -3.88
C LYS A 37 14.07 8.90 -2.43
N ALA A 38 15.19 9.48 -2.01
CA ALA A 38 15.38 9.95 -0.65
C ALA A 38 14.39 11.09 -0.28
N GLU A 39 14.16 12.04 -1.20
CA GLU A 39 13.16 13.09 -1.00
C GLU A 39 11.75 12.53 -0.81
N ILE A 40 11.36 11.57 -1.67
CA ILE A 40 10.05 10.92 -1.56
C ILE A 40 9.91 10.13 -0.25
N GLU A 41 10.97 9.47 0.20
CA GLU A 41 10.95 8.75 1.48
C GLU A 41 10.78 9.70 2.68
N VAL A 42 11.32 10.93 2.59
CA VAL A 42 11.07 11.98 3.58
C VAL A 42 9.60 12.41 3.56
N ASP A 43 9.03 12.66 2.38
CA ASP A 43 7.60 12.98 2.23
C ASP A 43 6.71 11.91 2.87
N TYR A 44 7.03 10.62 2.69
CA TYR A 44 6.23 9.52 3.24
C TYR A 44 6.27 9.44 4.76
N ALA A 45 7.37 9.86 5.38
CA ALA A 45 7.54 9.84 6.84
C ALA A 45 6.95 11.10 7.51
N GLU A 46 6.55 12.12 6.75
CA GLU A 46 6.05 13.37 7.30
C GLU A 46 4.77 13.17 8.12
N GLY A 47 4.84 13.56 9.39
CA GLY A 47 3.72 13.43 10.34
C GLY A 47 3.48 12.01 10.86
N GLU A 48 4.33 11.04 10.53
CA GLU A 48 4.19 9.65 10.96
C GLU A 48 5.13 9.28 12.13
N PRO A 49 4.79 8.27 12.95
CA PRO A 49 5.65 7.81 14.04
C PRO A 49 7.04 7.40 13.53
N PRO A 50 8.14 7.74 14.25
CA PRO A 50 9.47 7.30 13.88
C PRO A 50 9.65 5.80 14.07
N GLY A 51 10.55 5.19 13.30
CA GLY A 51 10.93 3.78 13.46
C GLY A 51 10.08 2.78 12.69
N LEU A 52 9.16 3.24 11.84
CA LEU A 52 8.47 2.38 10.89
C LEU A 52 9.40 2.02 9.72
N SER A 53 9.12 0.90 9.04
CA SER A 53 9.85 0.55 7.83
C SER A 53 9.46 1.47 6.67
N LYS A 54 10.34 1.60 5.67
CA LYS A 54 10.09 2.39 4.45
C LYS A 54 8.80 1.96 3.75
N ASP A 55 8.58 0.66 3.65
CA ASP A 55 7.38 0.09 3.04
C ASP A 55 6.12 0.51 3.81
N VAL A 56 6.20 0.60 5.15
CA VAL A 56 5.09 1.03 6.00
C VAL A 56 4.79 2.51 5.80
N TYR A 57 5.80 3.37 5.75
CA TYR A 57 5.60 4.79 5.44
C TYR A 57 4.94 4.98 4.07
N GLN A 58 5.44 4.28 3.04
CA GLN A 58 4.85 4.33 1.71
C GLN A 58 3.40 3.86 1.72
N ARG A 59 3.08 2.77 2.42
CA ARG A 59 1.71 2.24 2.47
C ARG A 59 0.77 3.19 3.20
N ILE A 60 1.20 3.77 4.32
CA ILE A 60 0.46 4.82 5.02
C ILE A 60 0.17 6.00 4.09
N TRP A 61 1.20 6.49 3.37
CA TRP A 61 1.03 7.57 2.40
C TRP A 61 0.00 7.20 1.32
N CYS A 62 0.07 6.00 0.75
CA CYS A 62 -0.90 5.51 -0.23
C CYS A 62 -2.32 5.44 0.31
N LEU A 63 -2.52 4.99 1.54
CA LEU A 63 -3.84 4.88 2.18
C LEU A 63 -4.45 6.25 2.48
N LYS A 64 -3.63 7.29 2.72
CA LYS A 64 -4.12 8.66 2.87
C LYS A 64 -4.65 9.24 1.57
N GLN A 65 -4.08 8.89 0.40
CA GLN A 65 -4.43 9.55 -0.86
C GLN A 65 -5.94 9.47 -1.19
N PRO A 66 -6.61 8.31 -1.15
CA PRO A 66 -8.05 8.26 -1.39
C PRO A 66 -8.86 9.03 -0.35
N VAL A 67 -8.44 9.05 0.92
CA VAL A 67 -9.16 9.75 1.99
C VAL A 67 -9.04 11.27 1.87
N GLU A 68 -7.90 11.75 1.38
CA GLU A 68 -7.63 13.18 1.21
C GLU A 68 -8.21 13.75 -0.09
N TYR A 69 -8.23 12.96 -1.16
CA TYR A 69 -8.55 13.45 -2.51
C TYR A 69 -9.86 12.91 -3.10
N ASP A 70 -10.49 11.90 -2.50
CA ASP A 70 -11.76 11.35 -2.97
C ASP A 70 -12.90 11.63 -1.97
N GLU A 71 -13.62 12.73 -2.18
CA GLU A 71 -14.81 13.09 -1.40
C GLU A 71 -15.96 12.08 -1.54
N LEU A 72 -15.90 11.20 -2.55
CA LEU A 72 -16.91 10.17 -2.81
C LEU A 72 -16.58 8.83 -2.15
N ILE A 73 -15.48 8.74 -1.39
CA ILE A 73 -15.15 7.50 -0.67
C ILE A 73 -16.28 7.16 0.33
N PRO A 74 -16.84 5.94 0.29
CA PRO A 74 -17.87 5.54 1.24
C PRO A 74 -17.40 5.70 2.70
N ILE A 75 -18.29 6.13 3.59
CA ILE A 75 -17.99 6.29 5.03
C ILE A 75 -17.41 5.00 5.62
N SER A 76 -17.97 3.86 5.22
CA SER A 76 -17.52 2.52 5.62
C SER A 76 -16.08 2.23 5.19
N SER A 77 -15.69 2.65 3.99
CA SER A 77 -14.30 2.56 3.50
C SER A 77 -13.37 3.47 4.30
N LYS A 78 -13.80 4.69 4.63
CA LYS A 78 -13.01 5.61 5.49
C LYS A 78 -12.76 5.02 6.88
N ILE A 79 -13.78 4.42 7.50
CA ILE A 79 -13.66 3.76 8.81
C ILE A 79 -12.62 2.63 8.76
N ASN A 80 -12.64 1.81 7.70
CA ASN A 80 -11.64 0.76 7.50
C ASN A 80 -10.24 1.35 7.31
N THR A 81 -10.09 2.37 6.46
CA THR A 81 -8.80 3.02 6.22
C THR A 81 -8.21 3.61 7.49
N ASP A 82 -9.00 4.33 8.30
CA ASP A 82 -8.53 4.93 9.57
C ASP A 82 -8.02 3.84 10.54
N ALA A 83 -8.72 2.71 10.62
CA ALA A 83 -8.32 1.59 11.46
C ALA A 83 -7.03 0.90 10.97
N ILE A 84 -6.86 0.75 9.65
CA ILE A 84 -5.65 0.18 9.04
C ILE A 84 -4.45 1.11 9.25
N LEU A 85 -4.64 2.42 9.06
CA LEU A 85 -3.62 3.44 9.32
C LEU A 85 -3.12 3.36 10.77
N GLU A 86 -4.03 3.28 11.73
CA GLU A 86 -3.68 3.13 13.14
C GLU A 86 -2.94 1.80 13.42
N ALA A 87 -3.35 0.72 12.76
CA ALA A 87 -2.69 -0.57 12.92
C ALA A 87 -1.24 -0.56 12.42
N TYR A 88 -0.96 0.11 11.30
CA TYR A 88 0.41 0.31 10.83
C TYR A 88 1.22 1.21 11.76
N ARG A 89 0.66 2.36 12.17
CA ARG A 89 1.31 3.32 13.08
C ARG A 89 1.70 2.71 14.42
N THR A 90 0.89 1.78 14.92
CA THR A 90 1.11 1.08 16.19
C THR A 90 1.89 -0.23 16.05
N GLY A 91 2.28 -0.61 14.82
CA GLY A 91 2.96 -1.88 14.55
C GLY A 91 2.11 -3.13 14.77
N LYS A 92 0.79 -2.99 14.89
CA LYS A 92 -0.15 -4.13 14.98
C LYS A 92 -0.34 -4.83 13.63
N LEU A 93 -0.12 -4.11 12.54
CA LEU A 93 -0.13 -4.64 11.20
C LEU A 93 1.26 -4.52 10.59
N GLU A 94 1.76 -5.65 10.09
CA GLU A 94 3.06 -5.74 9.42
C GLU A 94 2.86 -5.93 7.93
N ILE A 95 3.77 -5.33 7.15
CA ILE A 95 3.82 -5.54 5.71
C ILE A 95 4.44 -6.89 5.42
N LYS A 96 3.65 -7.79 4.83
CA LYS A 96 4.10 -9.13 4.43
C LYS A 96 3.59 -9.49 3.04
N PRO A 97 4.47 -9.55 2.02
CA PRO A 97 4.06 -9.91 0.66
C PRO A 97 3.35 -11.26 0.58
N GLY A 98 2.28 -11.33 -0.22
CA GLY A 98 1.46 -12.53 -0.40
C GLY A 98 0.54 -12.87 0.77
N MET A 99 0.45 -11.97 1.76
CA MET A 99 -0.48 -12.07 2.87
C MET A 99 -1.47 -10.91 2.86
N VAL A 100 -2.65 -11.18 3.39
CA VAL A 100 -3.78 -10.26 3.43
C VAL A 100 -4.40 -10.26 4.82
N SER A 101 -4.98 -9.13 5.19
CA SER A 101 -5.88 -9.03 6.34
C SER A 101 -7.23 -8.47 5.88
N VAL A 102 -8.30 -8.97 6.49
CA VAL A 102 -9.66 -8.56 6.15
C VAL A 102 -10.18 -7.64 7.24
N TRP A 103 -10.72 -6.50 6.82
CA TRP A 103 -11.24 -5.46 7.70
C TRP A 103 -12.70 -5.17 7.38
N VAL A 104 -13.52 -5.04 8.42
CA VAL A 104 -14.94 -4.72 8.32
C VAL A 104 -15.29 -3.75 9.44
N ASP A 105 -15.93 -2.63 9.09
CA ASP A 105 -16.33 -1.56 10.03
C ASP A 105 -15.22 -1.15 11.02
N GLY A 106 -13.99 -1.03 10.52
CA GLY A 106 -12.83 -0.59 11.29
C GLY A 106 -12.22 -1.67 12.18
N LYS A 107 -12.59 -2.94 11.99
CA LYS A 107 -12.05 -4.07 12.75
C LYS A 107 -11.40 -5.08 11.83
N GLN A 108 -10.19 -5.50 12.21
CA GLN A 108 -9.56 -6.67 11.62
C GLN A 108 -10.31 -7.93 12.05
N ILE A 109 -10.93 -8.62 11.10
CA ILE A 109 -11.72 -9.83 11.36
C ILE A 109 -10.92 -11.10 11.15
N THR A 110 -9.81 -11.02 10.41
CA THR A 110 -8.90 -12.15 10.20
C THR A 110 -7.47 -11.77 10.60
N PRO A 111 -6.72 -12.69 11.23
CA PRO A 111 -5.28 -12.51 11.31
C PRO A 111 -4.69 -12.44 9.90
N LEU A 112 -3.46 -11.95 9.80
CA LEU A 112 -2.72 -11.94 8.54
C LEU A 112 -2.61 -13.36 7.98
N MET A 113 -3.16 -13.59 6.80
CA MET A 113 -3.30 -14.92 6.19
C MET A 113 -2.86 -14.90 4.72
N PRO A 114 -2.50 -16.05 4.12
CA PRO A 114 -2.17 -16.10 2.70
C PRO A 114 -3.33 -15.60 1.84
N GLU A 115 -3.00 -14.93 0.73
CA GLU A 115 -3.98 -14.54 -0.28
C GLU A 115 -4.56 -15.79 -0.96
N ASP A 116 -5.70 -16.26 -0.44
CA ASP A 116 -6.36 -17.50 -0.86
C ASP A 116 -7.86 -17.22 -1.06
N TRP A 117 -8.25 -17.03 -2.31
CA TRP A 117 -9.62 -16.66 -2.68
C TRP A 117 -10.66 -17.67 -2.20
N ASP A 118 -10.33 -18.96 -2.15
CA ASP A 118 -11.27 -19.99 -1.67
C ASP A 118 -11.58 -19.81 -0.17
N LYS A 119 -10.68 -19.18 0.59
CA LYS A 119 -10.90 -18.83 2.01
C LYS A 119 -11.48 -17.45 2.21
N LEU A 120 -11.21 -16.52 1.29
CA LEU A 120 -11.73 -15.15 1.35
C LEU A 120 -13.19 -15.08 0.89
N CYS A 121 -13.57 -15.85 -0.14
CA CYS A 121 -14.92 -15.87 -0.69
C CYS A 121 -16.02 -16.14 0.35
N PRO A 122 -15.90 -17.12 1.27
CA PRO A 122 -16.90 -17.34 2.32
C PRO A 122 -17.07 -16.15 3.28
N LEU A 123 -16.03 -15.34 3.49
CA LEU A 123 -16.14 -14.15 4.35
C LEU A 123 -17.05 -13.09 3.73
N TRP A 124 -17.12 -13.01 2.40
CA TRP A 124 -18.02 -12.08 1.73
C TRP A 124 -19.49 -12.39 1.99
N GLU A 125 -19.85 -13.67 1.99
CA GLU A 125 -21.23 -14.08 2.32
C GLU A 125 -21.54 -13.82 3.80
N GLN A 126 -20.58 -14.08 4.69
CA GLN A 126 -20.74 -13.86 6.12
C GLN A 126 -20.96 -12.38 6.48
N TYR A 127 -20.31 -11.46 5.77
CA TYR A 127 -20.35 -10.02 6.01
C TYR A 127 -21.14 -9.26 4.93
N LYS A 128 -22.09 -9.94 4.28
CA LYS A 128 -22.96 -9.32 3.28
C LYS A 128 -23.66 -8.09 3.86
N GLY A 129 -23.60 -6.98 3.14
CA GLY A 129 -24.15 -5.69 3.57
C GLY A 129 -23.17 -4.80 4.36
N HIS A 130 -21.95 -5.28 4.62
CA HIS A 130 -20.86 -4.49 5.18
C HIS A 130 -19.79 -4.20 4.12
N ALA A 131 -19.08 -3.07 4.25
CA ALA A 131 -17.92 -2.81 3.41
C ALA A 131 -16.71 -3.60 3.91
N ILE A 132 -16.21 -4.46 3.04
CA ILE A 132 -15.06 -5.33 3.33
C ILE A 132 -13.83 -4.72 2.69
N TRP A 133 -12.76 -4.55 3.45
CA TRP A 133 -11.47 -4.10 2.95
C TRP A 133 -10.46 -5.25 3.02
N LEU A 134 -9.91 -5.60 1.87
CA LEU A 134 -8.79 -6.51 1.76
C LEU A 134 -7.49 -5.70 1.76
N GLU A 135 -6.81 -5.66 2.90
CA GLU A 135 -5.54 -4.98 3.00
C GLU A 135 -4.45 -5.92 2.49
N THR A 136 -3.95 -5.61 1.29
CA THR A 136 -2.90 -6.35 0.61
C THR A 136 -1.64 -5.51 0.51
N VAL A 137 -0.49 -6.19 0.55
CA VAL A 137 0.78 -5.59 0.18
C VAL A 137 1.10 -6.01 -1.24
N CYS A 138 0.71 -5.20 -2.21
CA CYS A 138 1.22 -5.35 -3.56
C CYS A 138 2.46 -4.46 -3.71
N LYS A 139 3.60 -5.06 -4.08
CA LYS A 139 4.88 -4.37 -4.34
C LYS A 139 4.76 -3.27 -5.42
N TYR A 140 3.67 -3.27 -6.20
CA TYR A 140 3.48 -2.44 -7.38
C TYR A 140 2.14 -1.70 -7.44
N SER A 141 1.28 -1.77 -6.43
CA SER A 141 -0.04 -1.14 -6.47
C SER A 141 -0.44 -0.51 -5.14
N CYS A 142 -0.68 0.81 -5.18
CA CYS A 142 -1.33 1.59 -4.12
C CYS A 142 -2.79 1.19 -3.93
N TYR A 143 -3.40 0.53 -4.91
CA TYR A 143 -4.83 0.30 -4.99
C TYR A 143 -5.14 -1.15 -4.65
N SER A 144 -5.69 -1.36 -3.45
CA SER A 144 -6.47 -2.54 -3.13
C SER A 144 -7.72 -2.09 -2.40
N LEU A 145 -8.53 -1.27 -3.07
CA LEU A 145 -9.92 -1.02 -2.68
C LEU A 145 -10.80 -2.01 -3.46
N ILE A 146 -11.14 -3.14 -2.83
CA ILE A 146 -12.29 -3.93 -3.25
C ILE A 146 -13.39 -3.65 -2.23
N SER A 147 -13.98 -2.46 -2.29
CA SER A 147 -15.24 -2.19 -1.58
C SER A 147 -16.37 -2.71 -2.45
N ILE A 148 -16.97 -3.84 -2.08
CA ILE A 148 -18.22 -4.30 -2.69
C ILE A 148 -19.32 -3.92 -1.71
N ASP A 149 -19.90 -2.74 -1.90
CA ASP A 149 -21.15 -2.39 -1.24
C ASP A 149 -22.27 -3.20 -1.91
N HIS A 150 -22.72 -4.27 -1.26
CA HIS A 150 -24.03 -4.83 -1.54
C HIS A 150 -25.10 -3.89 -0.97
N THR A 151 -25.25 -2.71 -1.59
CA THR A 151 -26.48 -1.96 -1.43
C THR A 151 -27.56 -2.73 -2.18
N GLU A 152 -28.41 -3.44 -1.44
CA GLU A 152 -29.67 -3.91 -1.98
C GLU A 152 -30.40 -2.68 -2.51
N THR A 153 -30.61 -2.68 -3.84
CA THR A 153 -31.51 -1.75 -4.50
C THR A 153 -32.91 -2.08 -4.00
N LEU A 154 -33.45 -1.23 -3.13
CA LEU A 154 -34.88 -1.20 -2.83
C LEU A 154 -35.64 -0.50 -3.94
#